data_AF-A0A1P8FMG7-F1
#
_entry.id   AF-A0A1P8FMG7-F1
#
_cell.length_a   1.000
_cell.length_b   1.000
_cell.length_c   1.000
_cell.angle_alpha   90.00
_cell.angle_beta   90.00
_cell.angle_gamma   90.00
#
_symmetry.space_group_name_H-M   'P 1'
#
loop_
_entity.id
_entity.type
_entity.pdbx_description
1 polymer ?
#
loop_
_entity_poly.entity_id
_entity_poly.type
_entity_poly.pdbx_seq_one_letter_code
_entity_poly.pdbx_strand_id
1 'polypeptide(L)'
;MARNTKVPADHNAPPVTRTLAKLVATHPSKGWSAAVEKEAHRTFLNWVGCAIGAAQHESVAAALGAVNMLKPSAQSTVLGRGDKVDMAGAALINGISSHTFDFDDTHLKTIIHPAGPVASAVLALAETTGASGRQVIDALVLGIDVSCRVGNMMYPEHYDRGWHITGSTGTLGAAAGCARLLGLDEATTLMALGIAASQPIGMREQFGTMTKPFHPGGAARAGLMSALLAKNGFTASPKAIEAARGMAQTISTKNDWNEITDELGQRFEISFNTYKPFACGIVIHPTIDAATQLRAKGVKPEDVERVELKVHSLVLELTGKKEPKDGLEGKFSVYHGFAAGLMVGRAGEHEYDDAFVNRPDMVALRRKVVATVDDSIDEAAADVVAVMKDGRREPVFVKNAIGSLENPLTDAMLEAKFRDMGEPVIGKAKVDAAIAACWKLGEAKDVSAVIAGAKP
;
A
#
# COMPACT_ATOMS: atom_id res chain seq x y z
N MET A 1 -36.13 22.58 9.08
CA MET A 1 -37.00 21.60 8.39
C MET A 1 -36.12 20.73 7.50
N ALA A 2 -36.28 19.40 7.54
CA ALA A 2 -35.64 18.52 6.57
C ALA A 2 -36.29 18.72 5.19
N ARG A 3 -35.49 18.94 4.15
CA ARG A 3 -35.97 18.99 2.76
C ARG A 3 -36.01 17.56 2.22
N ASN A 4 -37.08 17.19 1.52
CA ASN A 4 -37.15 15.88 0.86
C ASN A 4 -36.26 15.91 -0.40
N THR A 5 -35.04 15.37 -0.30
CA THR A 5 -34.07 15.35 -1.40
C THR A 5 -34.20 14.06 -2.21
N LYS A 6 -34.44 14.21 -3.52
CA LYS A 6 -34.19 13.12 -4.49
C LYS A 6 -32.69 13.06 -4.75
N VAL A 7 -32.10 11.89 -4.58
CA VAL A 7 -30.67 11.66 -4.83
C VAL A 7 -30.57 10.80 -6.10
N PRO A 8 -29.80 11.21 -7.12
CA PRO A 8 -29.47 10.34 -8.24
C PRO A 8 -28.74 9.10 -7.72
N ALA A 9 -29.31 7.92 -7.93
CA ALA A 9 -28.78 6.66 -7.43
C ALA A 9 -29.32 5.49 -8.26
N ASP A 10 -28.56 4.40 -8.31
CA ASP A 10 -29.06 3.10 -8.72
C ASP A 10 -29.95 2.52 -7.61
N HIS A 11 -31.25 2.45 -7.90
CA HIS A 11 -32.25 1.89 -6.97
C HIS A 11 -32.38 0.36 -7.06
N ASN A 12 -31.69 -0.26 -8.02
CA ASN A 12 -31.71 -1.71 -8.29
C ASN A 12 -30.37 -2.38 -7.97
N ALA A 13 -29.52 -1.72 -7.18
CA ALA A 13 -28.22 -2.25 -6.81
C ALA A 13 -28.33 -3.65 -6.14
N PRO A 14 -27.46 -4.60 -6.51
CA PRO A 14 -27.44 -5.92 -5.88
C PRO A 14 -27.05 -5.81 -4.40
N PRO A 15 -27.38 -6.81 -3.56
CA PRO A 15 -27.17 -6.75 -2.11
C PRO A 15 -25.70 -6.99 -1.72
N VAL A 16 -24.77 -6.18 -2.25
CA VAL A 16 -23.31 -6.40 -2.13
C VAL A 16 -22.82 -6.39 -0.69
N THR A 17 -23.43 -5.61 0.21
CA THR A 17 -23.07 -5.67 1.65
C THR A 17 -23.26 -7.10 2.19
N ARG A 18 -24.38 -7.76 1.85
CA ARG A 18 -24.65 -9.15 2.24
C ARG A 18 -23.77 -10.15 1.51
N THR A 19 -23.57 -9.95 0.21
CA THR A 19 -22.72 -10.81 -0.61
C THR A 19 -21.29 -10.89 -0.05
N LEU A 20 -20.69 -9.74 0.29
CA LEU A 20 -19.36 -9.66 0.89
C LEU A 20 -19.35 -10.25 2.31
N ALA A 21 -20.37 -9.98 3.12
CA ALA A 21 -20.46 -10.55 4.47
C ALA A 21 -20.51 -12.08 4.44
N LYS A 22 -21.26 -12.66 3.50
CA LYS A 22 -21.33 -14.11 3.29
C LYS A 22 -19.98 -14.68 2.88
N LEU A 23 -19.28 -14.05 1.94
CA LEU A 23 -17.93 -14.47 1.54
C LEU A 23 -17.02 -14.53 2.77
N VAL A 24 -16.89 -13.41 3.49
CA VAL A 24 -15.97 -13.28 4.64
C VAL A 24 -16.27 -14.32 5.73
N ALA A 25 -17.55 -14.51 6.07
CA ALA A 25 -17.95 -15.43 7.13
C ALA A 25 -17.78 -16.91 6.74
N THR A 26 -18.01 -17.27 5.47
CA THR A 26 -18.21 -18.67 5.07
C THR A 26 -17.12 -19.24 4.16
N HIS A 27 -16.27 -18.40 3.55
CA HIS A 27 -15.22 -18.89 2.66
C HIS A 27 -14.26 -19.84 3.42
N PRO A 28 -13.96 -21.04 2.90
CA PRO A 28 -13.14 -22.00 3.61
C PRO A 28 -11.70 -21.50 3.74
N SER A 29 -11.05 -21.84 4.85
CA SER A 29 -9.61 -21.64 4.97
C SER A 29 -8.88 -22.40 3.85
N LYS A 30 -7.86 -21.77 3.24
CA LYS A 30 -7.16 -22.31 2.06
C LYS A 30 -8.09 -22.57 0.85
N GLY A 31 -9.22 -21.87 0.75
CA GLY A 31 -10.17 -21.97 -0.37
C GLY A 31 -9.70 -21.34 -1.68
N TRP A 32 -8.40 -21.14 -1.86
CA TRP A 32 -7.77 -20.46 -2.98
C TRP A 32 -6.54 -21.22 -3.48
N SER A 33 -5.99 -20.80 -4.62
CA SER A 33 -4.82 -21.44 -5.23
C SER A 33 -3.55 -21.21 -4.42
N ALA A 34 -2.53 -22.04 -4.65
CA ALA A 34 -1.20 -21.85 -4.07
C ALA A 34 -0.56 -20.50 -4.46
N ALA A 35 -0.95 -19.92 -5.61
CA ALA A 35 -0.48 -18.61 -6.03
C ALA A 35 -1.04 -17.50 -5.13
N VAL A 36 -2.34 -17.54 -4.81
CA VAL A 36 -2.97 -16.61 -3.85
C VAL A 36 -2.33 -16.74 -2.46
N GLU A 37 -2.09 -17.98 -2.02
CA GLU A 37 -1.42 -18.26 -0.74
C GLU A 37 -0.01 -17.66 -0.70
N LYS A 38 0.76 -17.81 -1.79
CA LYS A 38 2.10 -17.21 -1.92
C LYS A 38 2.04 -15.69 -1.87
N GLU A 39 1.11 -15.07 -2.61
CA GLU A 39 0.97 -13.61 -2.60
C GLU A 39 0.56 -13.05 -1.24
N ALA A 40 -0.23 -13.81 -0.46
CA ALA A 40 -0.54 -13.41 0.91
C ALA A 40 0.70 -13.29 1.80
N HIS A 41 1.65 -14.23 1.68
CA HIS A 41 2.91 -14.18 2.42
C HIS A 41 3.81 -13.04 1.92
N ARG A 42 3.90 -12.84 0.59
CA ARG A 42 4.64 -11.72 -0.01
C ARG A 42 4.10 -10.37 0.43
N THR A 43 2.77 -10.23 0.43
CA THR A 43 2.06 -9.03 0.87
C THR A 43 2.34 -8.73 2.33
N PHE A 44 2.20 -9.74 3.20
CA PHE A 44 2.47 -9.58 4.62
C PHE A 44 3.94 -9.22 4.89
N LEU A 45 4.89 -9.91 4.25
CA LEU A 45 6.32 -9.65 4.37
C LEU A 45 6.68 -8.22 3.95
N ASN A 46 6.18 -7.77 2.79
CA ASN A 46 6.42 -6.41 2.30
C ASN A 46 5.87 -5.38 3.29
N TRP A 47 4.65 -5.57 3.78
CA TRP A 47 4.04 -4.68 4.76
C TRP A 47 4.82 -4.62 6.08
N VAL A 48 5.27 -5.75 6.64
CA VAL A 48 6.09 -5.77 7.85
C VAL A 48 7.39 -4.98 7.64
N GLY A 49 8.06 -5.19 6.51
CA GLY A 49 9.28 -4.47 6.16
C GLY A 49 9.05 -2.95 6.12
N CYS A 50 8.00 -2.49 5.43
CA CYS A 50 7.66 -1.07 5.37
C CYS A 50 7.29 -0.49 6.75
N ALA A 51 6.52 -1.24 7.55
CA ALA A 51 6.12 -0.81 8.89
C ALA A 51 7.31 -0.67 9.84
N ILE A 52 8.31 -1.55 9.75
CA ILE A 52 9.55 -1.45 10.53
C ILE A 52 10.41 -0.30 10.01
N GLY A 53 10.57 -0.18 8.68
CA GLY A 53 11.46 0.79 8.06
C GLY A 53 11.20 2.23 8.47
N ALA A 54 9.93 2.63 8.55
CA ALA A 54 9.54 3.99 8.91
C ALA A 54 9.29 4.20 10.41
N ALA A 55 9.54 3.19 11.27
CA ALA A 55 9.12 3.21 12.67
C ALA A 55 9.73 4.33 13.54
N GLN A 56 10.83 4.94 13.08
CA GLN A 56 11.49 6.08 13.73
C GLN A 56 11.17 7.43 13.07
N HIS A 57 10.32 7.46 12.04
CA HIS A 57 9.93 8.67 11.35
C HIS A 57 9.07 9.59 12.25
N GLU A 58 9.16 10.91 12.05
CA GLU A 58 8.44 11.91 12.86
C GLU A 58 6.91 11.78 12.80
N SER A 59 6.36 11.30 11.68
CA SER A 59 4.92 10.97 11.55
C SER A 59 4.49 9.90 12.56
N VAL A 60 5.32 8.86 12.77
CA VAL A 60 5.08 7.77 13.72
C VAL A 60 5.22 8.28 15.15
N ALA A 61 6.25 9.09 15.42
CA ALA A 61 6.44 9.71 16.74
C ALA A 61 5.26 10.62 17.12
N ALA A 62 4.78 11.46 16.20
CA ALA A 62 3.63 12.33 16.41
C ALA A 62 2.34 11.54 16.67
N ALA A 63 2.09 10.48 15.86
CA ALA A 63 0.94 9.62 16.04
C ALA A 63 0.97 8.88 17.40
N LEU A 64 2.13 8.35 17.79
CA LEU A 64 2.32 7.69 19.08
C LEU A 64 2.12 8.67 20.24
N GLY A 65 2.64 9.90 20.13
CA GLY A 65 2.41 10.97 21.11
C GLY A 65 0.92 11.26 21.31
N ALA A 66 0.16 11.39 20.22
CA ALA A 66 -1.29 11.60 20.27
C ALA A 66 -2.05 10.40 20.87
N VAL A 67 -1.66 9.16 20.53
CA VAL A 67 -2.26 7.95 21.10
C VAL A 67 -1.97 7.86 22.61
N ASN A 68 -0.75 8.18 23.05
CA ASN A 68 -0.36 8.12 24.46
C ASN A 68 -1.14 9.08 25.36
N MET A 69 -1.63 10.20 24.82
CA MET A 69 -2.54 11.11 25.54
C MET A 69 -3.82 10.41 26.03
N LEU A 70 -4.25 9.35 25.34
CA LEU A 70 -5.44 8.56 25.69
C LEU A 70 -5.14 7.46 26.74
N LYS A 71 -3.89 7.35 27.21
CA LYS A 71 -3.43 6.34 28.18
C LYS A 71 -3.79 4.91 27.75
N PRO A 72 -3.32 4.49 26.56
CA PRO A 72 -3.67 3.19 25.99
C PRO A 72 -3.12 2.04 26.86
N SER A 73 -3.86 0.93 26.94
CA SER A 73 -3.35 -0.31 27.58
C SER A 73 -2.29 -0.96 26.69
N ALA A 74 -1.21 -1.49 27.26
CA ALA A 74 -0.16 -2.16 26.49
C ALA A 74 -0.59 -3.56 25.98
N GLN A 75 -1.27 -3.63 24.83
CA GLN A 75 -1.81 -4.87 24.26
C GLN A 75 -0.99 -5.32 23.03
N SER A 76 -0.83 -4.43 22.07
CA SER A 76 -0.26 -4.72 20.75
C SER A 76 0.99 -3.89 20.49
N THR A 77 1.92 -4.48 19.75
CA THR A 77 3.25 -3.93 19.46
C THR A 77 3.19 -2.90 18.33
N VAL A 78 3.90 -1.79 18.52
CA VAL A 78 4.27 -0.90 17.42
C VAL A 78 5.55 -1.44 16.77
N LEU A 79 5.48 -1.85 15.50
CA LEU A 79 6.59 -2.53 14.83
C LEU A 79 7.79 -1.58 14.67
N GLY A 80 9.00 -2.13 14.77
CA GLY A 80 10.26 -1.36 14.75
C GLY A 80 10.53 -0.54 16.01
N ARG A 81 9.70 -0.69 17.06
CA ARG A 81 9.81 0.02 18.34
C ARG A 81 9.66 -0.93 19.53
N GLY A 82 10.06 -0.46 20.71
CA GLY A 82 9.79 -1.17 21.99
C GLY A 82 8.40 -0.90 22.56
N ASP A 83 7.65 0.02 21.97
CA ASP A 83 6.35 0.49 22.47
C ASP A 83 5.22 -0.53 22.27
N LYS A 84 4.33 -0.61 23.26
CA LYS A 84 3.02 -1.27 23.14
C LYS A 84 1.91 -0.28 23.48
N VAL A 85 0.83 -0.33 22.72
CA VAL A 85 -0.40 0.44 22.93
C VAL A 85 -1.61 -0.48 22.78
N ASP A 86 -2.82 0.06 22.87
CA ASP A 86 -4.03 -0.74 22.67
C ASP A 86 -4.12 -1.19 21.20
N MET A 87 -4.88 -2.24 20.91
CA MET A 87 -4.94 -2.80 19.54
C MET A 87 -5.39 -1.77 18.48
N ALA A 88 -6.23 -0.79 18.85
CA ALA A 88 -6.70 0.24 17.93
C ALA A 88 -5.61 1.30 17.67
N GLY A 89 -4.84 1.65 18.71
CA GLY A 89 -3.64 2.46 18.61
C GLY A 89 -2.54 1.78 17.76
N ALA A 90 -2.29 0.49 17.96
CA ALA A 90 -1.27 -0.24 17.21
C ALA A 90 -1.67 -0.39 15.73
N ALA A 91 -2.95 -0.68 15.44
CA ALA A 91 -3.46 -0.69 14.08
C ALA A 91 -3.28 0.67 13.37
N LEU A 92 -3.56 1.77 14.08
CA LEU A 92 -3.34 3.13 13.55
C LEU A 92 -1.86 3.39 13.25
N ILE A 93 -0.99 3.14 14.22
CA ILE A 93 0.43 3.51 14.12
C ILE A 93 1.16 2.63 13.10
N ASN A 94 0.91 1.31 13.09
CA ASN A 94 1.53 0.41 12.12
C ASN A 94 1.05 0.70 10.69
N GLY A 95 -0.20 1.12 10.50
CA GLY A 95 -0.71 1.55 9.19
C GLY A 95 -0.14 2.88 8.72
N ILE A 96 0.11 3.81 9.65
CA ILE A 96 0.87 5.05 9.36
C ILE A 96 2.31 4.68 8.95
N SER A 97 2.97 3.86 9.75
CA SER A 97 4.37 3.50 9.52
C SER A 97 4.53 2.82 8.16
N SER A 98 3.70 1.82 7.85
CA SER A 98 3.82 1.06 6.59
C SER A 98 3.66 1.92 5.34
N HIS A 99 2.93 3.03 5.41
CA HIS A 99 2.67 3.91 4.26
C HIS A 99 3.52 5.19 4.26
N THR A 100 4.36 5.41 5.28
CA THR A 100 5.11 6.67 5.45
C THR A 100 6.09 6.93 4.30
N PHE A 101 6.79 5.89 3.83
CA PHE A 101 7.73 6.05 2.72
C PHE A 101 7.09 5.94 1.33
N ASP A 102 5.77 5.71 1.26
CA ASP A 102 5.05 5.41 0.01
C ASP A 102 5.67 4.24 -0.76
N PHE A 103 6.25 3.28 -0.03
CA PHE A 103 7.03 2.16 -0.55
C PHE A 103 6.31 0.81 -0.44
N ASP A 104 5.05 0.84 0.01
CA ASP A 104 4.19 -0.32 0.20
C ASP A 104 3.64 -0.87 -1.12
N ASP A 105 2.72 -1.83 -1.01
CA ASP A 105 2.11 -2.52 -2.14
C ASP A 105 1.15 -1.62 -2.93
N THR A 106 0.79 -1.99 -4.15
CA THR A 106 -0.16 -1.24 -4.98
C THR A 106 -0.98 -2.18 -5.84
N HIS A 107 -2.30 -2.10 -5.72
CA HIS A 107 -3.24 -2.76 -6.60
C HIS A 107 -3.41 -1.91 -7.87
N LEU A 108 -2.81 -2.34 -8.99
CA LEU A 108 -2.59 -1.47 -10.16
C LEU A 108 -3.88 -0.93 -10.80
N LYS A 109 -4.97 -1.71 -10.78
CA LYS A 109 -6.25 -1.29 -11.38
C LYS A 109 -6.84 -0.03 -10.73
N THR A 110 -6.52 0.24 -9.46
CA THR A 110 -7.14 1.30 -8.64
C THR A 110 -6.16 2.18 -7.88
N ILE A 111 -4.88 1.79 -7.82
CA ILE A 111 -3.83 2.42 -7.02
C ILE A 111 -4.14 2.34 -5.51
N ILE A 112 -4.90 1.32 -5.08
CA ILE A 112 -5.10 1.03 -3.65
C ILE A 112 -3.81 0.47 -3.07
N HIS A 113 -3.48 0.83 -1.83
CA HIS A 113 -2.45 0.19 -1.01
C HIS A 113 -3.12 -0.73 0.04
N PRO A 114 -3.49 -1.98 -0.30
CA PRO A 114 -4.47 -2.73 0.49
C PRO A 114 -3.87 -3.37 1.75
N ALA A 115 -2.57 -3.67 1.79
CA ALA A 115 -1.96 -4.28 2.98
C ALA A 115 -1.92 -3.32 4.18
N GLY A 116 -1.62 -2.04 3.94
CA GLY A 116 -1.52 -1.01 4.98
C GLY A 116 -2.69 -1.05 5.98
N PRO A 117 -3.95 -0.89 5.54
CA PRO A 117 -5.10 -0.95 6.44
C PRO A 117 -5.39 -2.36 6.98
N VAL A 118 -5.35 -3.38 6.12
CA VAL A 118 -5.80 -4.74 6.48
C VAL A 118 -4.82 -5.43 7.43
N ALA A 119 -3.53 -5.48 7.06
CA ALA A 119 -2.51 -6.18 7.85
C ALA A 119 -2.30 -5.51 9.22
N SER A 120 -2.36 -4.18 9.28
CA SER A 120 -2.23 -3.44 10.55
C SER A 120 -3.36 -3.75 11.53
N ALA A 121 -4.60 -3.81 11.05
CA ALA A 121 -5.75 -4.16 11.87
C ALA A 121 -5.70 -5.64 12.32
N VAL A 122 -5.44 -6.55 11.37
CA VAL A 122 -5.40 -8.00 11.62
C VAL A 122 -4.27 -8.36 12.59
N LEU A 123 -3.05 -7.83 12.39
CA LEU A 123 -1.92 -8.16 13.28
C LEU A 123 -2.15 -7.64 14.70
N ALA A 124 -2.63 -6.40 14.86
CA ALA A 124 -2.88 -5.83 16.17
C ALA A 124 -3.92 -6.66 16.96
N LEU A 125 -4.99 -7.08 16.29
CA LEU A 125 -6.01 -7.94 16.88
C LEU A 125 -5.46 -9.35 17.18
N ALA A 126 -4.69 -9.93 16.25
CA ALA A 126 -4.10 -11.27 16.40
C ALA A 126 -3.12 -11.37 17.57
N GLU A 127 -2.28 -10.35 17.79
CA GLU A 127 -1.38 -10.31 18.94
C GLU A 127 -2.16 -10.29 20.26
N THR A 128 -3.30 -9.58 20.30
CA THR A 128 -4.12 -9.48 21.51
C THR A 128 -4.91 -10.76 21.78
N THR A 129 -5.42 -11.42 20.73
CA THR A 129 -6.29 -12.60 20.87
C THR A 129 -5.54 -13.93 20.84
N GLY A 130 -4.24 -13.92 20.53
CA GLY A 130 -3.44 -15.13 20.35
C GLY A 130 -3.85 -15.92 19.10
N ALA A 131 -4.30 -15.24 18.04
CA ALA A 131 -4.73 -15.90 16.81
C ALA A 131 -3.56 -16.58 16.10
N SER A 132 -3.83 -17.74 15.51
CA SER A 132 -2.84 -18.47 14.72
C SER A 132 -2.48 -17.73 13.43
N GLY A 133 -1.27 -17.99 12.92
CA GLY A 133 -0.84 -17.36 11.68
C GLY A 133 -1.67 -17.80 10.47
N ARG A 134 -2.26 -19.01 10.49
CA ARG A 134 -3.27 -19.43 9.51
C ARG A 134 -4.50 -18.52 9.50
N GLN A 135 -5.03 -18.16 10.67
CA GLN A 135 -6.17 -17.25 10.76
C GLN A 135 -5.81 -15.84 10.28
N VAL A 136 -4.55 -15.40 10.51
CA VAL A 136 -4.04 -14.12 9.99
C VAL A 136 -3.98 -14.11 8.47
N ILE A 137 -3.44 -15.14 7.82
CA ILE A 137 -3.39 -15.20 6.35
C ILE A 137 -4.81 -15.26 5.76
N ASP A 138 -5.73 -16.01 6.36
CA ASP A 138 -7.14 -16.02 5.91
C ASP A 138 -7.80 -14.64 5.99
N ALA A 139 -7.60 -13.96 7.12
CA ALA A 139 -8.12 -12.61 7.34
C ALA A 139 -7.50 -11.60 6.36
N LEU A 140 -6.21 -11.73 6.07
CA LEU A 140 -5.50 -10.88 5.13
C LEU A 140 -6.06 -11.02 3.71
N VAL A 141 -6.17 -12.26 3.20
CA VAL A 141 -6.68 -12.53 1.85
C VAL A 141 -8.10 -11.97 1.67
N LEU A 142 -9.01 -12.30 2.59
CA LEU A 142 -10.41 -11.86 2.49
C LEU A 142 -10.57 -10.35 2.72
N GLY A 143 -9.78 -9.76 3.62
CA GLY A 143 -9.80 -8.32 3.85
C GLY A 143 -9.32 -7.52 2.64
N ILE A 144 -8.21 -7.96 2.01
CA ILE A 144 -7.69 -7.33 0.79
C ILE A 144 -8.68 -7.49 -0.36
N ASP A 145 -9.25 -8.68 -0.54
CA ASP A 145 -10.24 -8.93 -1.60
C ASP A 145 -11.44 -8.00 -1.49
N VAL A 146 -12.00 -7.83 -0.28
CA VAL A 146 -13.10 -6.88 -0.02
C VAL A 146 -12.68 -5.44 -0.35
N SER A 147 -11.51 -4.99 0.11
CA SER A 147 -11.03 -3.63 -0.14
C SER A 147 -10.89 -3.34 -1.64
N CYS A 148 -10.22 -4.24 -2.37
CA CYS A 148 -9.93 -4.05 -3.78
C CYS A 148 -11.19 -4.14 -4.65
N ARG A 149 -12.08 -5.10 -4.40
CA ARG A 149 -13.36 -5.24 -5.15
C ARG A 149 -14.25 -4.01 -5.01
N VAL A 150 -14.39 -3.50 -3.77
CA VAL A 150 -15.14 -2.26 -3.52
C VAL A 150 -14.45 -1.06 -4.18
N GLY A 151 -13.11 -1.06 -4.21
CA GLY A 151 -12.33 -0.07 -4.96
C GLY A 151 -12.60 -0.07 -6.46
N ASN A 152 -12.49 -1.24 -7.09
CA ASN A 152 -12.69 -1.42 -8.53
C ASN A 152 -14.08 -0.93 -8.97
N MET A 153 -15.09 -1.19 -8.15
CA MET A 153 -16.48 -0.76 -8.39
C MET A 153 -16.62 0.76 -8.53
N MET A 154 -15.85 1.55 -7.75
CA MET A 154 -15.99 3.02 -7.69
C MET A 154 -14.92 3.79 -8.47
N TYR A 155 -13.78 3.16 -8.76
CA TYR A 155 -12.68 3.78 -9.50
C TYR A 155 -13.00 3.91 -11.00
N PRO A 156 -12.64 5.03 -11.69
CA PRO A 156 -11.85 6.15 -11.20
C PRO A 156 -12.67 7.29 -10.57
N GLU A 157 -13.98 7.38 -10.81
CA GLU A 157 -14.77 8.58 -10.51
C GLU A 157 -14.73 9.02 -9.04
N HIS A 158 -14.75 8.08 -8.10
CA HIS A 158 -14.54 8.37 -6.67
C HIS A 158 -13.18 9.02 -6.39
N TYR A 159 -12.12 8.51 -7.01
CA TYR A 159 -10.76 9.00 -6.84
C TYR A 159 -10.59 10.38 -7.48
N ASP A 160 -11.15 10.57 -8.67
CA ASP A 160 -11.15 11.85 -9.39
C ASP A 160 -11.92 12.94 -8.64
N ARG A 161 -12.97 12.55 -7.89
CA ARG A 161 -13.73 13.48 -7.05
C ARG A 161 -12.92 14.04 -5.87
N GLY A 162 -11.83 13.38 -5.49
CA GLY A 162 -10.88 13.83 -4.47
C GLY A 162 -10.68 12.88 -3.28
N TRP A 163 -11.26 11.68 -3.29
CA TRP A 163 -11.07 10.71 -2.21
C TRP A 163 -9.79 9.90 -2.37
N HIS A 164 -9.13 9.59 -1.24
CA HIS A 164 -8.02 8.64 -1.25
C HIS A 164 -8.54 7.21 -1.07
N ILE A 165 -8.52 6.44 -2.17
CA ILE A 165 -9.16 5.12 -2.24
C ILE A 165 -8.62 4.08 -1.25
N THR A 166 -7.33 4.17 -0.90
CA THR A 166 -6.70 3.35 0.14
C THR A 166 -7.39 3.48 1.49
N GLY A 167 -7.70 4.71 1.91
CA GLY A 167 -8.35 4.93 3.20
C GLY A 167 -9.86 4.71 3.13
N SER A 168 -10.52 5.11 2.03
CA SER A 168 -11.99 4.98 1.93
C SER A 168 -12.45 3.53 1.81
N THR A 169 -11.71 2.69 1.09
CA THR A 169 -12.02 1.25 0.95
C THR A 169 -11.29 0.38 1.97
N GLY A 170 -10.12 0.83 2.45
CA GLY A 170 -9.34 0.12 3.47
C GLY A 170 -10.10 -0.09 4.77
N THR A 171 -11.02 0.81 5.14
CA THR A 171 -11.88 0.63 6.33
C THR A 171 -12.73 -0.63 6.21
N LEU A 172 -13.27 -0.92 5.02
CA LEU A 172 -14.05 -2.13 4.75
C LEU A 172 -13.18 -3.38 4.74
N GLY A 173 -11.99 -3.31 4.13
CA GLY A 173 -11.04 -4.42 4.14
C GLY A 173 -10.57 -4.78 5.55
N ALA A 174 -10.22 -3.79 6.36
CA ALA A 174 -9.84 -3.99 7.76
C ALA A 174 -10.99 -4.56 8.61
N ALA A 175 -12.23 -4.11 8.37
CA ALA A 175 -13.40 -4.68 9.03
C ALA A 175 -13.65 -6.14 8.61
N ALA A 176 -13.52 -6.46 7.32
CA ALA A 176 -13.64 -7.83 6.81
C ALA A 176 -12.56 -8.75 7.39
N GLY A 177 -11.30 -8.34 7.38
CA GLY A 177 -10.20 -9.11 7.96
C GLY A 177 -10.39 -9.35 9.46
N CYS A 178 -10.74 -8.32 10.22
CA CYS A 178 -11.01 -8.46 11.66
C CYS A 178 -12.25 -9.31 11.94
N ALA A 179 -13.33 -9.19 11.15
CA ALA A 179 -14.52 -10.03 11.28
C ALA A 179 -14.19 -11.51 11.03
N ARG A 180 -13.38 -11.80 10.00
CA ARG A 180 -12.86 -13.14 9.74
C ARG A 180 -12.04 -13.67 10.92
N LEU A 181 -11.12 -12.87 11.43
CA LEU A 181 -10.23 -13.25 12.54
C LEU A 181 -11.00 -13.56 13.83
N LEU A 182 -12.07 -12.80 14.09
CA LEU A 182 -12.97 -12.98 15.23
C LEU A 182 -13.95 -14.15 15.06
N GLY A 183 -14.02 -14.77 13.88
CA GLY A 183 -14.98 -15.84 13.57
C GLY A 183 -16.43 -15.38 13.59
N LEU A 184 -16.71 -14.15 13.13
CA LEU A 184 -18.07 -13.62 13.09
C LEU A 184 -18.92 -14.35 12.04
N ASP A 185 -20.20 -14.56 12.34
CA ASP A 185 -21.15 -15.12 11.38
C ASP A 185 -21.54 -14.10 10.29
N GLU A 186 -22.33 -14.53 9.29
CA GLU A 186 -22.75 -13.65 8.18
C GLU A 186 -23.48 -12.41 8.69
N ALA A 187 -24.40 -12.57 9.66
CA ALA A 187 -25.22 -11.47 10.16
C ALA A 187 -24.41 -10.42 10.91
N THR A 188 -23.45 -10.85 11.72
CA THR A 188 -22.56 -9.96 12.47
C THR A 188 -21.51 -9.34 11.56
N THR A 189 -20.98 -10.08 10.58
CA THR A 189 -20.08 -9.55 9.55
C THR A 189 -20.77 -8.48 8.70
N LEU A 190 -22.05 -8.66 8.36
CA LEU A 190 -22.87 -7.67 7.68
C LEU A 190 -22.91 -6.35 8.46
N MET A 191 -23.09 -6.43 9.79
CA MET A 191 -23.06 -5.24 10.64
C MET A 191 -21.67 -4.60 10.67
N ALA A 192 -20.59 -5.39 10.76
CA ALA A 192 -19.22 -4.88 10.75
C ALA A 192 -18.91 -4.09 9.47
N LEU A 193 -19.26 -4.64 8.30
CA LEU A 193 -19.12 -3.94 7.01
C LEU A 193 -20.01 -2.69 6.95
N GLY A 194 -21.22 -2.76 7.51
CA GLY A 194 -22.13 -1.61 7.53
C GLY A 194 -21.64 -0.44 8.39
N ILE A 195 -21.03 -0.72 9.55
CA ILE A 195 -20.43 0.29 10.42
C ILE A 195 -19.19 0.90 9.74
N ALA A 196 -18.38 0.07 9.08
CA ALA A 196 -17.21 0.49 8.33
C ALA A 196 -17.57 1.38 7.13
N ALA A 197 -18.65 1.05 6.40
CA ALA A 197 -19.14 1.83 5.26
C ALA A 197 -19.54 3.26 5.63
N SER A 198 -19.82 3.54 6.90
CA SER A 198 -20.13 4.89 7.38
C SER A 198 -18.88 5.72 7.72
N GLN A 199 -17.67 5.18 7.52
CA GLN A 199 -16.40 5.79 7.92
C GLN A 199 -15.33 5.70 6.81
N PRO A 200 -15.60 6.16 5.57
CA PRO A 200 -14.54 6.31 4.59
C PRO A 200 -13.54 7.37 5.07
N ILE A 201 -12.23 7.09 4.95
CA ILE A 201 -11.17 7.97 5.45
C ILE A 201 -10.28 8.46 4.30
N GLY A 202 -10.07 9.76 4.23
CA GLY A 202 -8.95 10.37 3.49
C GLY A 202 -9.31 11.10 2.20
N MET A 203 -8.64 12.23 1.99
CA MET A 203 -8.79 13.11 0.83
C MET A 203 -7.43 13.24 0.11
N ARG A 204 -7.43 13.26 -1.22
CA ARG A 204 -6.23 13.37 -2.05
C ARG A 204 -5.43 14.67 -1.80
N GLU A 205 -6.11 15.74 -1.40
CA GLU A 205 -5.47 17.02 -1.05
C GLU A 205 -4.38 16.88 0.04
N GLN A 206 -4.41 15.81 0.82
CA GLN A 206 -3.43 15.55 1.87
C GLN A 206 -2.11 14.93 1.37
N PHE A 207 -1.98 14.66 0.07
CA PHE A 207 -0.78 14.06 -0.50
C PHE A 207 0.41 15.01 -0.36
N GLY A 208 1.59 14.47 -0.03
CA GLY A 208 2.78 15.27 0.30
C GLY A 208 2.82 15.76 1.76
N THR A 209 1.90 15.31 2.62
CA THR A 209 1.91 15.60 4.06
C THR A 209 1.91 14.29 4.88
N MET A 210 2.17 14.39 6.19
CA MET A 210 2.04 13.25 7.12
C MET A 210 0.61 12.68 7.19
N THR A 211 -0.40 13.40 6.68
CA THR A 211 -1.79 12.95 6.67
C THR A 211 -2.04 11.90 5.58
N LYS A 212 -1.24 11.82 4.50
CA LYS A 212 -1.38 10.71 3.54
C LYS A 212 -1.15 9.34 4.20
N PRO A 213 -0.06 9.14 4.97
CA PRO A 213 0.14 7.96 5.82
C PRO A 213 -0.95 7.74 6.88
N PHE A 214 -1.59 8.80 7.40
CA PHE A 214 -2.73 8.66 8.30
C PHE A 214 -3.90 7.90 7.66
N HIS A 215 -4.11 7.98 6.34
CA HIS A 215 -5.27 7.35 5.70
C HIS A 215 -5.35 5.82 5.92
N PRO A 216 -4.33 5.00 5.58
CA PRO A 216 -4.37 3.56 5.86
C PRO A 216 -4.38 3.24 7.36
N GLY A 217 -3.68 4.00 8.21
CA GLY A 217 -3.73 3.80 9.67
C GLY A 217 -5.11 4.09 10.27
N GLY A 218 -5.73 5.19 9.86
CA GLY A 218 -7.09 5.57 10.25
C GLY A 218 -8.10 4.51 9.81
N ALA A 219 -7.98 4.04 8.57
CA ALA A 219 -8.78 2.94 8.03
C ALA A 219 -8.61 1.63 8.80
N ALA A 220 -7.37 1.26 9.16
CA ALA A 220 -7.07 0.09 9.99
C ALA A 220 -7.81 0.16 11.34
N ARG A 221 -7.67 1.30 12.04
CA ARG A 221 -8.31 1.55 13.33
C ARG A 221 -9.84 1.51 13.23
N ALA A 222 -10.40 2.19 12.23
CA ALA A 222 -11.85 2.27 12.03
C ALA A 222 -12.45 0.90 11.66
N GLY A 223 -11.78 0.12 10.81
CA GLY A 223 -12.23 -1.22 10.43
C GLY A 223 -12.16 -2.21 11.59
N LEU A 224 -11.06 -2.22 12.35
CA LEU A 224 -10.93 -3.02 13.57
C LEU A 224 -12.06 -2.70 14.55
N MET A 225 -12.30 -1.41 14.82
CA MET A 225 -13.35 -0.99 15.74
C MET A 225 -14.75 -1.38 15.24
N SER A 226 -14.99 -1.31 13.92
CA SER A 226 -16.27 -1.73 13.32
C SER A 226 -16.57 -3.22 13.56
N ALA A 227 -15.57 -4.09 13.43
CA ALA A 227 -15.71 -5.52 13.73
C ALA A 227 -15.96 -5.77 15.23
N LEU A 228 -15.27 -5.05 16.12
CA LEU A 228 -15.49 -5.15 17.58
C LEU A 228 -16.88 -4.64 17.99
N LEU A 229 -17.35 -3.53 17.41
CA LEU A 229 -18.69 -2.99 17.66
C LEU A 229 -19.76 -4.01 17.25
N ALA A 230 -19.65 -4.57 16.05
CA ALA A 230 -20.56 -5.60 15.57
C ALA A 230 -20.54 -6.86 16.46
N LYS A 231 -19.36 -7.34 16.85
CA LYS A 231 -19.19 -8.47 17.79
C LYS A 231 -19.92 -8.25 19.12
N ASN A 232 -20.10 -7.00 19.54
CA ASN A 232 -20.79 -6.63 20.78
C ASN A 232 -22.24 -6.13 20.54
N GLY A 233 -22.83 -6.43 19.37
CA GLY A 233 -24.24 -6.20 19.09
C GLY A 233 -24.58 -4.81 18.54
N PHE A 234 -23.59 -3.99 18.16
CA PHE A 234 -23.86 -2.75 17.45
C PHE A 234 -24.38 -3.04 16.04
N THR A 235 -25.41 -2.31 15.60
CA THR A 235 -26.10 -2.55 14.33
C THR A 235 -25.79 -1.47 13.30
N ALA A 236 -26.02 -1.80 12.02
CA ALA A 236 -25.92 -0.89 10.89
C ALA A 236 -26.99 -1.23 9.83
N SER A 237 -27.07 -0.40 8.78
CA SER A 237 -27.91 -0.71 7.63
C SER A 237 -27.45 -2.01 6.96
N PRO A 238 -28.34 -2.97 6.65
CA PRO A 238 -28.00 -4.19 5.93
C PRO A 238 -27.66 -3.94 4.45
N LYS A 239 -27.76 -2.69 3.98
CA LYS A 239 -27.45 -2.23 2.63
C LYS A 239 -26.52 -1.01 2.63
N ALA A 240 -25.64 -0.92 3.63
CA ALA A 240 -24.86 0.30 3.88
C ALA A 240 -23.93 0.69 2.73
N ILE A 241 -23.45 -0.28 1.94
CA ILE A 241 -22.60 0.00 0.78
C ILE A 241 -23.45 0.47 -0.40
N GLU A 242 -24.50 -0.29 -0.75
CA GLU A 242 -25.22 -0.13 -2.01
C GLU A 242 -26.46 0.76 -1.99
N ALA A 243 -26.99 1.12 -0.82
CA ALA A 243 -28.22 1.90 -0.76
C ALA A 243 -28.07 3.23 -1.54
N ALA A 244 -29.19 3.82 -1.95
CA ALA A 244 -29.19 5.12 -2.63
C ALA A 244 -28.53 6.27 -1.83
N ARG A 245 -28.39 6.09 -0.51
CA ARG A 245 -27.61 6.97 0.39
C ARG A 245 -26.54 6.18 1.16
N GLY A 246 -26.16 5.03 0.62
CA GLY A 246 -25.06 4.22 1.10
C GLY A 246 -23.72 4.77 0.64
N MET A 247 -22.65 4.18 1.15
CA MET A 247 -21.28 4.64 0.91
C MET A 247 -21.01 4.82 -0.58
N ALA A 248 -21.14 3.76 -1.38
CA ALA A 248 -20.73 3.76 -2.78
C ALA A 248 -21.39 4.89 -3.59
N GLN A 249 -22.70 5.04 -3.42
CA GLN A 249 -23.51 6.00 -4.17
C GLN A 249 -23.41 7.44 -3.64
N THR A 250 -22.79 7.67 -2.49
CA THR A 250 -22.58 9.01 -1.93
C THR A 250 -21.19 9.56 -2.19
N ILE A 251 -20.19 8.69 -2.35
CA ILE A 251 -18.79 9.09 -2.56
C ILE A 251 -18.30 8.87 -3.99
N SER A 252 -19.10 8.23 -4.83
CA SER A 252 -18.81 7.96 -6.24
C SER A 252 -20.00 8.26 -7.12
N THR A 253 -19.74 8.67 -8.36
CA THR A 253 -20.73 8.73 -9.44
C THR A 253 -20.72 7.46 -10.32
N LYS A 254 -19.68 6.62 -10.20
CA LYS A 254 -19.61 5.27 -10.76
C LYS A 254 -19.94 4.21 -9.71
N ASN A 255 -20.78 3.24 -10.07
CA ASN A 255 -21.04 2.05 -9.27
C ASN A 255 -21.10 0.79 -10.17
N ASP A 256 -19.95 0.23 -10.52
CA ASP A 256 -19.89 -1.01 -11.31
C ASP A 256 -19.96 -2.24 -10.38
N TRP A 257 -21.19 -2.63 -10.02
CA TRP A 257 -21.43 -3.68 -9.03
C TRP A 257 -20.84 -5.05 -9.41
N ASN A 258 -20.61 -5.30 -10.70
CA ASN A 258 -20.04 -6.56 -11.18
C ASN A 258 -18.61 -6.78 -10.66
N GLU A 259 -17.86 -5.70 -10.42
CA GLU A 259 -16.54 -5.77 -9.79
C GLU A 259 -16.56 -6.44 -8.41
N ILE A 260 -17.70 -6.40 -7.71
CA ILE A 260 -17.88 -7.11 -6.44
C ILE A 260 -18.34 -8.55 -6.68
N THR A 261 -19.27 -8.80 -7.60
CA THR A 261 -19.93 -10.12 -7.72
C THR A 261 -19.21 -11.11 -8.61
N ASP A 262 -18.47 -10.64 -9.60
CA ASP A 262 -17.87 -11.50 -10.62
C ASP A 262 -16.72 -12.31 -10.04
N GLU A 263 -16.75 -13.61 -10.31
CA GLU A 263 -15.76 -14.59 -9.85
C GLU A 263 -15.52 -14.55 -8.32
N LEU A 264 -16.52 -14.11 -7.55
CA LEU A 264 -16.40 -13.95 -6.10
C LEU A 264 -16.12 -15.30 -5.42
N GLY A 265 -15.06 -15.34 -4.61
CA GLY A 265 -14.59 -16.57 -3.97
C GLY A 265 -13.84 -17.52 -4.91
N GLN A 266 -13.55 -17.11 -6.15
CA GLN A 266 -12.75 -17.87 -7.11
C GLN A 266 -11.49 -17.08 -7.51
N ARG A 267 -11.68 -15.82 -7.89
CA ARG A 267 -10.60 -14.85 -8.13
C ARG A 267 -10.39 -14.02 -6.86
N PHE A 268 -9.13 -13.81 -6.49
CA PHE A 268 -8.77 -12.99 -5.33
C PHE A 268 -7.88 -11.84 -5.76
N GLU A 269 -8.29 -10.62 -5.43
CA GLU A 269 -7.65 -9.39 -5.91
C GLU A 269 -6.21 -9.21 -5.40
N ILE A 270 -5.82 -9.93 -4.33
CA ILE A 270 -4.42 -9.98 -3.86
C ILE A 270 -3.45 -10.47 -4.95
N SER A 271 -3.93 -11.23 -5.93
CA SER A 271 -3.11 -11.73 -7.05
C SER A 271 -2.70 -10.63 -8.03
N PHE A 272 -3.41 -9.49 -8.01
CA PHE A 272 -3.13 -8.32 -8.85
C PHE A 272 -2.42 -7.21 -8.08
N ASN A 273 -2.03 -7.51 -6.84
CA ASN A 273 -1.25 -6.61 -6.01
C ASN A 273 0.22 -6.65 -6.43
N THR A 274 0.84 -5.49 -6.47
CA THR A 274 2.25 -5.33 -6.87
C THR A 274 3.05 -4.69 -5.76
N TYR A 275 4.38 -4.79 -5.82
CA TYR A 275 5.27 -4.27 -4.80
C TYR A 275 6.25 -3.29 -5.41
N LYS A 276 6.27 -2.07 -4.89
CA LYS A 276 7.14 -1.03 -5.42
C LYS A 276 8.62 -1.43 -5.25
N PRO A 277 9.44 -1.39 -6.32
CA PRO A 277 10.91 -1.53 -6.25
C PRO A 277 11.61 -0.25 -5.76
N PHE A 278 10.95 0.90 -5.94
CA PHE A 278 11.48 2.23 -5.64
C PHE A 278 10.52 3.01 -4.72
N ALA A 279 11.06 3.79 -3.80
CA ALA A 279 10.31 4.51 -2.75
C ALA A 279 9.67 5.82 -3.25
N CYS A 280 8.97 5.76 -4.38
CA CYS A 280 8.32 6.90 -5.03
C CYS A 280 7.06 6.50 -5.81
N GLY A 281 6.38 7.48 -6.41
CA GLY A 281 5.24 7.26 -7.28
C GLY A 281 5.57 6.37 -8.49
N ILE A 282 4.64 5.49 -8.86
CA ILE A 282 4.84 4.43 -9.86
C ILE A 282 5.18 4.96 -11.26
N VAL A 283 4.70 6.17 -11.61
CA VAL A 283 4.93 6.80 -12.92
C VAL A 283 6.42 7.05 -13.23
N ILE A 284 7.30 7.07 -12.22
CA ILE A 284 8.75 7.24 -12.41
C ILE A 284 9.47 5.90 -12.58
N HIS A 285 8.87 4.78 -12.16
CA HIS A 285 9.55 3.48 -12.06
C HIS A 285 10.16 3.00 -13.37
N PRO A 286 9.53 3.15 -14.55
CA PRO A 286 10.15 2.75 -15.82
C PRO A 286 11.45 3.51 -16.11
N THR A 287 11.53 4.79 -15.72
CA THR A 287 12.73 5.61 -15.88
C THR A 287 13.86 5.13 -14.97
N ILE A 288 13.54 4.80 -13.71
CA ILE A 288 14.53 4.31 -12.75
C ILE A 288 15.03 2.94 -13.19
N ASP A 289 14.13 2.05 -13.60
CA ASP A 289 14.46 0.73 -14.15
C ASP A 289 15.42 0.85 -15.34
N ALA A 290 15.10 1.71 -16.32
CA ALA A 290 15.97 1.96 -17.46
C ALA A 290 17.38 2.41 -17.04
N ALA A 291 17.47 3.28 -16.03
CA ALA A 291 18.73 3.74 -15.47
C ALA A 291 19.52 2.59 -14.79
N THR A 292 18.85 1.71 -14.05
CA THR A 292 19.48 0.53 -13.45
C THR A 292 20.00 -0.44 -14.52
N GLN A 293 19.26 -0.61 -15.63
CA GLN A 293 19.69 -1.45 -16.75
C GLN A 293 20.90 -0.85 -17.48
N LEU A 294 20.93 0.47 -17.70
CA LEU A 294 22.12 1.16 -18.23
C LEU A 294 23.33 0.94 -17.33
N ARG A 295 23.15 1.05 -16.02
CA ARG A 295 24.21 0.77 -15.05
C ARG A 295 24.70 -0.67 -15.15
N ALA A 296 23.79 -1.64 -15.27
CA ALA A 296 24.13 -3.05 -15.44
C ALA A 296 24.89 -3.33 -16.75
N LYS A 297 24.65 -2.54 -17.81
CA LYS A 297 25.43 -2.55 -19.06
C LYS A 297 26.82 -1.91 -18.93
N GLY A 298 27.16 -1.37 -17.75
CA GLY A 298 28.46 -0.74 -17.48
C GLY A 298 28.51 0.77 -17.79
N VAL A 299 27.37 1.42 -18.03
CA VAL A 299 27.30 2.88 -18.16
C VAL A 299 27.64 3.51 -16.81
N LYS A 300 28.64 4.40 -16.80
CA LYS A 300 29.08 5.11 -15.60
C LYS A 300 28.57 6.56 -15.61
N PRO A 301 28.07 7.10 -14.48
CA PRO A 301 27.61 8.49 -14.37
C PRO A 301 28.57 9.55 -14.91
N GLU A 302 29.87 9.36 -14.68
CA GLU A 302 30.94 10.27 -15.08
C GLU A 302 31.17 10.28 -16.59
N ASP A 303 30.82 9.21 -17.30
CA ASP A 303 31.02 9.06 -18.75
C ASP A 303 29.82 9.57 -19.56
N VAL A 304 28.68 9.81 -18.92
CA VAL A 304 27.47 10.36 -19.56
C VAL A 304 27.66 11.86 -19.85
N GLU A 305 27.39 12.26 -21.09
CA GLU A 305 27.31 13.66 -21.50
C GLU A 305 25.88 14.21 -21.30
N ARG A 306 24.88 13.51 -21.83
CA ARG A 306 23.45 13.83 -21.69
C ARG A 306 22.59 12.58 -21.74
N VAL A 307 21.38 12.67 -21.21
CA VAL A 307 20.38 11.60 -21.28
C VAL A 307 19.17 12.13 -22.02
N GLU A 308 18.79 11.43 -23.08
CA GLU A 308 17.52 11.65 -23.79
C GLU A 308 16.48 10.75 -23.12
N LEU A 309 15.46 11.33 -22.50
CA LEU A 309 14.38 10.59 -21.85
C LEU A 309 13.05 10.97 -22.50
N LYS A 310 12.39 10.02 -23.15
CA LYS A 310 11.02 10.21 -23.64
C LYS A 310 10.04 9.46 -22.74
N VAL A 311 9.00 10.16 -22.34
CA VAL A 311 7.97 9.68 -21.42
C VAL A 311 6.60 10.24 -21.79
N HIS A 312 5.55 9.57 -21.34
CA HIS A 312 4.18 10.11 -21.40
C HIS A 312 4.05 11.43 -20.62
N SER A 313 3.16 12.33 -21.06
CA SER A 313 2.92 13.65 -20.46
C SER A 313 2.64 13.60 -18.95
N LEU A 314 1.90 12.58 -18.50
CA LEU A 314 1.58 12.35 -17.08
C LEU A 314 2.83 12.31 -16.18
N VAL A 315 3.95 11.77 -16.67
CA VAL A 315 5.19 11.67 -15.90
C VAL A 315 5.72 13.07 -15.58
N LEU A 316 5.75 13.98 -16.55
CA LEU A 316 6.24 15.34 -16.34
C LEU A 316 5.22 16.22 -15.59
N GLU A 317 3.93 15.96 -15.76
CA GLU A 317 2.88 16.60 -14.97
C GLU A 317 3.05 16.32 -13.47
N LEU A 318 3.22 15.05 -13.10
CA LEU A 318 3.28 14.64 -11.70
C LEU A 318 4.68 14.77 -11.08
N THR A 319 5.74 14.63 -11.89
CA THR A 319 7.10 14.39 -11.39
C THR A 319 8.17 15.23 -12.10
N GLY A 320 7.76 16.33 -12.72
CA GLY A 320 8.62 17.25 -13.46
C GLY A 320 9.56 18.13 -12.63
N LYS A 321 9.71 17.91 -11.32
CA LYS A 321 10.59 18.75 -10.48
C LYS A 321 12.06 18.56 -10.89
N LYS A 322 12.65 19.55 -11.58
CA LYS A 322 14.03 19.48 -12.10
C LYS A 322 15.10 19.63 -11.02
N GLU A 323 14.86 20.50 -10.05
CA GLU A 323 15.81 20.85 -9.00
C GLU A 323 15.15 20.65 -7.62
N PRO A 324 14.84 19.39 -7.23
CA PRO A 324 14.32 19.11 -5.89
C PRO A 324 15.34 19.54 -4.84
N LYS A 325 14.85 20.23 -3.79
CA LYS A 325 15.67 20.78 -2.70
C LYS A 325 15.80 19.86 -1.49
N ASP A 326 14.90 18.89 -1.38
CA ASP A 326 14.78 17.96 -0.27
C ASP A 326 14.31 16.59 -0.77
N GLY A 327 14.29 15.62 0.13
CA GLY A 327 13.90 14.24 -0.11
C GLY A 327 12.49 14.07 -0.64
N LEU A 328 11.54 14.79 -0.05
CA LEU A 328 10.16 14.76 -0.46
C LEU A 328 10.01 15.25 -1.90
N GLU A 329 10.64 16.36 -2.27
CA GLU A 329 10.66 16.83 -3.65
C GLU A 329 11.38 15.86 -4.59
N GLY A 330 12.41 15.17 -4.11
CA GLY A 330 13.11 14.11 -4.84
C GLY A 330 12.18 13.00 -5.32
N LYS A 331 11.20 12.60 -4.49
CA LYS A 331 10.17 11.60 -4.86
C LYS A 331 9.25 12.04 -6.00
N PHE A 332 9.21 13.34 -6.30
CA PHE A 332 8.47 13.95 -7.42
C PHE A 332 9.40 14.48 -8.51
N SER A 333 10.58 13.87 -8.67
CA SER A 333 11.57 14.24 -9.69
C SER A 333 11.97 13.02 -10.51
N VAL A 334 11.46 12.93 -11.75
CA VAL A 334 11.89 11.91 -12.72
C VAL A 334 13.39 11.97 -13.00
N TYR A 335 13.95 13.18 -12.94
CA TYR A 335 15.38 13.46 -13.13
C TYR A 335 16.23 12.87 -12.00
N HIS A 336 15.79 13.05 -10.75
CA HIS A 336 16.45 12.46 -9.59
C HIS A 336 16.33 10.94 -9.59
N GLY A 337 15.15 10.41 -9.90
CA GLY A 337 14.92 8.97 -10.02
C GLY A 337 15.87 8.32 -11.04
N PHE A 338 15.99 8.91 -12.24
CA PHE A 338 16.98 8.46 -13.23
C PHE A 338 18.41 8.48 -12.66
N ALA A 339 18.81 9.60 -12.05
CA ALA A 339 20.15 9.76 -11.52
C ALA A 339 20.48 8.72 -10.43
N ALA A 340 19.55 8.45 -9.51
CA ALA A 340 19.72 7.45 -8.46
C ALA A 340 19.86 6.03 -9.04
N GLY A 341 18.98 5.66 -9.98
CA GLY A 341 19.03 4.38 -10.67
C GLY A 341 20.35 4.16 -11.41
N LEU A 342 20.87 5.16 -12.11
CA LEU A 342 22.15 5.03 -12.81
C LEU A 342 23.35 5.03 -11.85
N MET A 343 23.30 5.82 -10.78
CA MET A 343 24.44 5.97 -9.89
C MET A 343 24.65 4.76 -8.99
N VAL A 344 23.58 4.30 -8.34
CA VAL A 344 23.65 3.24 -7.31
C VAL A 344 22.84 2.00 -7.66
N GLY A 345 22.09 1.99 -8.75
CA GLY A 345 21.31 0.82 -9.18
C GLY A 345 20.02 0.61 -8.39
N ARG A 346 19.58 1.61 -7.63
CA ARG A 346 18.38 1.57 -6.78
C ARG A 346 17.85 2.99 -6.50
N ALA A 347 16.64 3.06 -5.97
CA ALA A 347 16.03 4.29 -5.45
C ALA A 347 15.13 3.93 -4.26
N GLY A 348 15.76 3.47 -3.17
CA GLY A 348 15.10 3.23 -1.88
C GLY A 348 14.98 4.52 -1.08
N GLU A 349 14.56 4.42 0.19
CA GLU A 349 14.38 5.61 1.04
C GLU A 349 15.68 6.42 1.20
N HIS A 350 16.81 5.74 1.35
CA HIS A 350 18.12 6.39 1.50
C HIS A 350 18.47 7.29 0.31
N GLU A 351 18.11 6.90 -0.91
CA GLU A 351 18.35 7.71 -2.12
C GLU A 351 17.43 8.94 -2.21
N TYR A 352 16.43 9.04 -1.33
CA TYR A 352 15.60 10.22 -1.12
C TYR A 352 15.93 10.95 0.19
N ASP A 353 17.04 10.65 0.88
CA ASP A 353 17.52 11.50 1.97
C ASP A 353 17.97 12.87 1.44
N ASP A 354 17.72 13.95 2.18
CA ASP A 354 18.12 15.32 1.81
C ASP A 354 19.61 15.42 1.43
N ALA A 355 20.46 14.73 2.18
CA ALA A 355 21.90 14.69 1.93
C ALA A 355 22.26 13.99 0.61
N PHE A 356 21.50 12.96 0.23
CA PHE A 356 21.68 12.24 -1.03
C PHE A 356 21.16 13.07 -2.21
N VAL A 357 19.97 13.66 -2.08
CA VAL A 357 19.36 14.54 -3.09
C VAL A 357 20.24 15.74 -3.43
N ASN A 358 20.90 16.31 -2.42
CA ASN A 358 21.75 17.49 -2.56
C ASN A 358 23.23 17.17 -2.81
N ARG A 359 23.62 15.89 -2.97
CA ARG A 359 25.01 15.52 -3.23
C ARG A 359 25.49 16.11 -4.57
N PRO A 360 26.66 16.76 -4.64
CA PRO A 360 27.06 17.50 -5.85
C PRO A 360 27.10 16.68 -7.15
N ASP A 361 27.52 15.42 -7.07
CA ASP A 361 27.54 14.47 -8.19
C ASP A 361 26.13 14.05 -8.63
N MET A 362 25.21 13.86 -7.69
CA MET A 362 23.78 13.59 -7.95
C MET A 362 23.14 14.77 -8.68
N VAL A 363 23.35 15.99 -8.19
CA VAL A 363 22.85 17.22 -8.84
C VAL A 363 23.44 17.36 -10.24
N ALA A 364 24.74 17.10 -10.41
CA ALA A 364 25.40 17.16 -11.71
C ALA A 364 24.83 16.13 -12.70
N LEU A 365 24.60 14.88 -12.27
CA LEU A 365 24.00 13.85 -13.12
C LEU A 365 22.54 14.17 -13.47
N ARG A 366 21.74 14.60 -12.49
CA ARG A 366 20.34 15.01 -12.67
C ARG A 366 20.18 16.06 -13.77
N ARG A 367 21.07 17.06 -13.80
CA ARG A 367 21.08 18.13 -14.81
C ARG A 367 21.39 17.66 -16.24
N LYS A 368 21.93 16.46 -16.41
CA LYS A 368 22.18 15.86 -17.74
C LYS A 368 20.91 15.24 -18.34
N VAL A 369 19.85 15.06 -17.56
CA VAL A 369 18.62 14.41 -18.00
C VAL A 369 17.71 15.40 -18.73
N VAL A 370 17.47 15.14 -20.01
CA VAL A 370 16.58 15.92 -20.88
C VAL A 370 15.33 15.09 -21.14
N ALA A 371 14.28 15.37 -20.36
CA ALA A 371 12.99 14.72 -20.50
C ALA A 371 12.11 15.45 -21.54
N THR A 372 11.53 14.70 -22.47
CA THR A 372 10.61 15.19 -23.51
C THR A 372 9.32 14.37 -23.50
N VAL A 373 8.18 15.04 -23.68
CA VAL A 373 6.88 14.37 -23.81
C VAL A 373 6.78 13.65 -25.15
N ASP A 374 6.36 12.39 -25.10
CA ASP A 374 5.96 11.59 -26.26
C ASP A 374 4.76 10.71 -25.85
N ASP A 375 3.54 11.19 -26.09
CA ASP A 375 2.31 10.47 -25.72
C ASP A 375 2.02 9.24 -26.62
N SER A 376 2.93 8.90 -27.55
CA SER A 376 2.91 7.58 -28.19
C SER A 376 3.53 6.49 -27.31
N ILE A 377 4.25 6.87 -26.25
CA ILE A 377 4.77 5.97 -25.22
C ILE A 377 3.68 5.79 -24.15
N ASP A 378 3.45 4.53 -23.77
CA ASP A 378 2.54 4.17 -22.69
C ASP A 378 2.95 4.82 -21.36
N GLU A 379 1.99 5.19 -20.51
CA GLU A 379 2.25 5.83 -19.22
C GLU A 379 3.10 4.97 -18.26
N ALA A 380 3.12 3.64 -18.46
CA ALA A 380 3.93 2.69 -17.72
C ALA A 380 5.27 2.34 -18.43
N ALA A 381 5.67 3.08 -19.47
CA ALA A 381 6.88 2.84 -20.24
C ALA A 381 7.85 4.06 -20.24
N ALA A 382 9.11 3.80 -20.61
CA ALA A 382 10.11 4.84 -20.83
C ALA A 382 11.09 4.46 -21.95
N ASP A 383 11.43 5.42 -22.80
CA ASP A 383 12.50 5.31 -23.81
C ASP A 383 13.67 6.21 -23.40
N VAL A 384 14.82 5.59 -23.16
CA VAL A 384 16.01 6.23 -22.60
C VAL A 384 17.20 6.00 -23.51
N VAL A 385 17.93 7.07 -23.82
CA VAL A 385 19.24 6.98 -24.46
C VAL A 385 20.27 7.74 -23.63
N ALA A 386 21.24 7.02 -23.07
CA ALA A 386 22.43 7.63 -22.52
C ALA A 386 23.40 7.96 -23.65
N VAL A 387 23.71 9.25 -23.81
CA VAL A 387 24.72 9.75 -24.75
C VAL A 387 26.02 9.93 -23.99
N MET A 388 27.03 9.17 -24.38
CA MET A 388 28.34 9.12 -23.74
C MET A 388 29.24 10.24 -24.27
N LYS A 389 30.22 10.68 -23.47
CA LYS A 389 31.20 11.71 -23.86
C LYS A 389 32.07 11.34 -25.07
N ASP A 390 32.19 10.05 -25.38
CA ASP A 390 32.89 9.54 -26.56
C ASP A 390 31.99 9.45 -27.81
N GLY A 391 30.74 9.91 -27.71
CA GLY A 391 29.74 9.88 -28.77
C GLY A 391 28.93 8.59 -28.87
N ARG A 392 29.26 7.54 -28.10
CA ARG A 392 28.44 6.32 -28.05
C ARG A 392 27.05 6.63 -27.51
N ARG A 393 26.07 5.84 -27.96
CA ARG A 393 24.66 5.94 -27.56
C ARG A 393 24.21 4.59 -27.05
N GLU A 394 23.75 4.56 -25.81
CA GLU A 394 23.29 3.34 -25.14
C GLU A 394 21.76 3.43 -24.92
N PRO A 395 20.94 2.81 -25.79
CA PRO A 395 19.49 2.84 -25.66
C PRO A 395 18.98 1.76 -24.69
N VAL A 396 17.91 2.10 -23.96
CA VAL A 396 17.09 1.20 -23.16
C VAL A 396 15.62 1.61 -23.32
N PHE A 397 14.79 0.66 -23.72
CA PHE A 397 13.34 0.81 -23.71
C PHE A 397 12.74 -0.11 -22.65
N VAL A 398 12.03 0.46 -21.69
CA VAL A 398 11.29 -0.28 -20.66
C VAL A 398 9.82 -0.25 -21.03
N LYS A 399 9.30 -1.42 -21.44
CA LYS A 399 7.86 -1.59 -21.68
C LYS A 399 7.08 -1.78 -20.39
N ASN A 400 7.59 -2.63 -19.50
CA ASN A 400 7.01 -2.97 -18.21
C ASN A 400 8.12 -2.88 -17.17
N ALA A 401 8.01 -1.92 -16.23
CA ALA A 401 9.01 -1.74 -15.19
C ALA A 401 9.06 -2.94 -14.24
N ILE A 402 10.23 -3.21 -13.69
CA ILE A 402 10.39 -4.10 -12.53
C ILE A 402 9.38 -3.72 -11.43
N GLY A 403 8.74 -4.71 -10.83
CA GLY A 403 7.62 -4.53 -9.90
C GLY A 403 6.23 -4.52 -10.53
N SER A 404 6.08 -4.46 -11.86
CA SER A 404 4.76 -4.62 -12.52
C SER A 404 4.24 -6.06 -12.44
N LEU A 405 3.01 -6.31 -12.90
CA LEU A 405 2.47 -7.68 -12.98
C LEU A 405 3.23 -8.55 -13.99
N GLU A 406 3.70 -7.95 -15.08
CA GLU A 406 4.45 -8.61 -16.15
C GLU A 406 5.93 -8.81 -15.80
N ASN A 407 6.47 -7.99 -14.88
CA ASN A 407 7.84 -8.08 -14.41
C ASN A 407 7.90 -7.96 -12.87
N PRO A 408 7.32 -8.91 -12.11
CA PRO A 408 7.18 -8.79 -10.67
C PRO A 408 8.53 -8.90 -9.96
N LEU A 409 8.63 -8.31 -8.76
CA LEU A 409 9.79 -8.57 -7.89
C LEU A 409 9.91 -10.06 -7.61
N THR A 410 11.13 -10.56 -7.52
CA THR A 410 11.36 -11.91 -6.98
C THR A 410 11.25 -11.91 -5.46
N ASP A 411 11.07 -13.08 -4.87
CA ASP A 411 11.07 -13.23 -3.41
C ASP A 411 12.38 -12.71 -2.79
N ALA A 412 13.53 -12.97 -3.44
CA ALA A 412 14.83 -12.47 -3.03
C ALA A 412 14.94 -10.93 -3.09
N MET A 413 14.29 -10.28 -4.06
CA MET A 413 14.26 -8.82 -4.15
C MET A 413 13.38 -8.19 -3.06
N LEU A 414 12.23 -8.80 -2.74
CA LEU A 414 11.40 -8.37 -1.60
C LEU A 414 12.14 -8.50 -0.27
N GLU A 415 12.88 -9.60 -0.13
CA GLU A 415 13.75 -9.87 0.99
C GLU A 415 14.91 -8.88 1.12
N ALA A 416 15.55 -8.51 0.01
CA ALA A 416 16.58 -7.48 -0.01
C ALA A 416 15.99 -6.11 0.35
N LYS A 417 14.81 -5.79 -0.18
CA LYS A 417 14.05 -4.59 0.16
C LYS A 417 13.71 -4.52 1.66
N PHE A 418 13.24 -5.61 2.26
CA PHE A 418 13.02 -5.65 3.71
C PHE A 418 14.33 -5.36 4.44
N ARG A 419 15.43 -6.06 4.11
CA ARG A 419 16.73 -5.81 4.75
C ARG A 419 17.19 -4.37 4.68
N ASP A 420 17.09 -3.75 3.51
CA ASP A 420 17.45 -2.34 3.32
C ASP A 420 16.71 -1.40 4.28
N MET A 421 15.41 -1.61 4.47
CA MET A 421 14.58 -0.79 5.37
C MET A 421 14.74 -1.17 6.84
N GLY A 422 14.81 -2.46 7.15
CA GLY A 422 14.69 -2.99 8.51
C GLY A 422 16.01 -3.07 9.27
N GLU A 423 17.13 -3.33 8.60
CA GLU A 423 18.42 -3.52 9.26
C GLU A 423 18.88 -2.28 10.04
N PRO A 424 18.73 -1.05 9.53
CA PRO A 424 19.04 0.17 10.28
C PRO A 424 18.19 0.36 11.54
N VAL A 425 17.00 -0.27 11.63
CA VAL A 425 16.02 -0.04 12.71
C VAL A 425 16.12 -1.10 13.80
N ILE A 426 16.17 -2.38 13.43
CA ILE A 426 16.12 -3.52 14.37
C ILE A 426 17.34 -4.45 14.28
N GLY A 427 18.27 -4.18 13.35
CA GLY A 427 19.47 -4.98 13.15
C GLY A 427 19.25 -6.26 12.33
N LYS A 428 20.32 -6.69 11.65
CA LYS A 428 20.32 -7.83 10.72
C LYS A 428 19.71 -9.12 11.26
N ALA A 429 20.10 -9.53 12.47
CA ALA A 429 19.62 -10.78 13.05
C ALA A 429 18.09 -10.80 13.26
N LYS A 430 17.52 -9.65 13.67
CA LYS A 430 16.07 -9.51 13.87
C LYS A 430 15.32 -9.47 12.55
N VAL A 431 15.85 -8.76 11.55
CA VAL A 431 15.29 -8.76 10.19
C VAL A 431 15.25 -10.17 9.60
N ASP A 432 16.36 -10.90 9.64
CA ASP A 432 16.43 -12.27 9.12
C ASP A 432 15.39 -13.18 9.82
N ALA A 433 15.21 -13.02 11.14
CA ALA A 433 14.18 -13.73 11.90
C ALA A 433 12.75 -13.31 11.51
N ALA A 434 12.49 -12.01 11.31
CA ALA A 434 11.19 -11.49 10.91
C ALA A 434 10.80 -11.97 9.51
N ILE A 435 11.73 -11.95 8.55
CA ILE A 435 11.55 -12.49 7.19
C ILE A 435 11.16 -13.96 7.26
N ALA A 436 11.92 -14.77 8.00
CA ALA A 436 11.64 -16.20 8.15
C ALA A 436 10.28 -16.46 8.80
N ALA A 437 9.90 -15.65 9.80
CA ALA A 437 8.59 -15.74 10.45
C ALA A 437 7.44 -15.35 9.50
N CYS A 438 7.61 -14.33 8.66
CA CYS A 438 6.63 -13.93 7.66
C CYS A 438 6.37 -15.06 6.65
N TRP A 439 7.42 -15.69 6.12
CA TRP A 439 7.28 -16.80 5.18
C TRP A 439 6.63 -18.06 5.77
N LYS A 440 6.77 -18.28 7.08
CA LYS A 440 6.19 -19.43 7.79
C LYS A 440 4.88 -19.11 8.50
N LEU A 441 4.34 -17.91 8.32
CA LEU A 441 3.21 -17.43 9.10
C LEU A 441 1.99 -18.35 8.99
N GLY A 442 1.66 -18.84 7.80
CA GLY A 442 0.51 -19.75 7.60
C GLY A 442 0.57 -21.06 8.39
N GLU A 443 1.74 -21.44 8.92
CA GLU A 443 1.97 -22.66 9.72
C GLU A 443 2.16 -22.36 11.21
N ALA A 444 2.28 -21.08 11.59
CA ALA A 444 2.60 -20.67 12.94
C ALA A 444 1.40 -20.82 13.89
N LYS A 445 1.68 -21.24 15.13
CA LYS A 445 0.67 -21.36 16.19
C LYS A 445 0.07 -20.02 16.59
N ASP A 446 0.85 -18.95 16.50
CA ASP A 446 0.48 -17.57 16.78
C ASP A 446 1.44 -16.61 16.05
N VAL A 447 1.25 -15.31 16.25
CA VAL A 447 2.07 -14.25 15.64
C VAL A 447 3.35 -13.90 16.42
N SER A 448 3.65 -14.59 17.53
CA SER A 448 4.72 -14.20 18.46
C SER A 448 6.10 -14.12 17.80
N ALA A 449 6.41 -15.01 16.86
CA ALA A 449 7.68 -15.02 16.14
C ALA A 449 7.87 -13.77 15.26
N VAL A 450 6.81 -13.35 14.55
CA VAL A 450 6.80 -12.10 13.77
C VAL A 450 7.03 -10.91 14.71
N ILE A 451 6.27 -10.87 15.80
CA ILE A 451 6.35 -9.80 16.79
C ILE A 451 7.74 -9.73 17.45
N ALA A 452 8.36 -10.85 17.79
CA ALA A 452 9.68 -10.90 18.41
C ALA A 452 10.81 -10.49 17.43
N GLY A 453 10.64 -10.77 16.14
CA GLY A 453 11.54 -10.34 15.06
C GLY A 453 11.35 -8.87 14.67
N ALA A 454 10.17 -8.29 14.89
CA ALA A 454 9.84 -6.92 14.49
C ALA A 454 10.10 -5.86 15.58
N LYS A 455 10.92 -6.16 16.58
CA LYS A 455 11.29 -5.24 17.67
C LYS A 455 12.82 -5.13 17.80
N PRO A 456 13.36 -3.95 18.17
CA PRO A 456 14.78 -3.77 18.47
C PRO A 456 15.33 -4.75 19.50
#